data_AF-A0A522CQJ7-F1
#
_entry.id   AF-A0A522CQJ7-F1
#
_cell.length_a   1.000
_cell.length_b   1.000
_cell.length_c   1.000
_cell.angle_alpha   90.00
_cell.angle_beta   90.00
_cell.angle_gamma   90.00
#
_symmetry.space_group_name_H-M   'P 1'
#
loop_
_entity.id
_entity.type
_entity.pdbx_description
1 polymer ?
#
loop_
_entity_poly.entity_id
_entity_poly.type
_entity_poly.pdbx_seq_one_letter_code
_entity_poly.pdbx_strand_id
1 'polypeptide(L)'
;MSDLISPTTLSPTLLRPVPTTDLSKIQPTATDPEAVERIRTRAKETAEKFEGQFLSFMFQQMFEGVKTDGPFGGGHGEEMFRSLMTDAMGKQMAKKGGIGLADTIQREMLKMQGLT
;
A
#
# COMPACT_ATOMS: atom_id res chain seq x y z
N MET A 1 -56.57 -41.28 17.90
CA MET A 1 -56.23 -39.98 18.53
C MET A 1 -54.76 -40.01 18.90
N SER A 2 -53.90 -39.41 18.08
CA SER A 2 -52.62 -38.73 18.37
C SER A 2 -51.72 -38.79 17.14
N ASP A 3 -52.10 -37.99 16.14
CA ASP A 3 -51.20 -37.51 15.10
C ASP A 3 -50.06 -36.66 15.72
N LEU A 4 -49.06 -36.40 14.88
CA LEU A 4 -48.11 -35.27 14.92
C LEU A 4 -46.73 -35.57 15.52
N ILE A 5 -45.91 -36.18 14.67
CA ILE A 5 -44.55 -35.71 14.39
C ILE A 5 -44.63 -34.19 14.15
N SER A 6 -43.87 -33.40 14.89
CA SER A 6 -43.59 -32.00 14.52
C SER A 6 -42.09 -31.77 14.61
N PRO A 7 -41.40 -31.58 13.47
CA PRO A 7 -40.02 -31.13 13.46
C PRO A 7 -40.00 -29.64 13.83
N THR A 8 -39.03 -29.28 14.66
CA THR A 8 -38.63 -27.91 14.98
C THR A 8 -38.61 -27.04 13.73
N THR A 9 -39.58 -26.14 13.60
CA THR A 9 -39.66 -25.18 12.50
C THR A 9 -38.62 -24.08 12.71
N LEU A 10 -37.59 -24.10 11.86
CA LEU A 10 -36.58 -23.06 11.76
C LEU A 10 -37.23 -21.74 11.35
N SER A 11 -36.96 -20.65 12.08
CA SER A 11 -37.48 -19.31 11.81
C SER A 11 -37.06 -18.81 10.40
N PRO A 12 -37.97 -18.22 9.60
CA PRO A 12 -37.66 -17.74 8.25
C PRO A 12 -37.00 -16.35 8.22
N THR A 13 -36.05 -16.05 9.12
CA THR A 13 -35.43 -14.72 9.26
C THR A 13 -34.20 -14.49 8.35
N LEU A 14 -33.90 -15.40 7.43
CA LEU A 14 -32.67 -15.32 6.59
C LEU A 14 -32.87 -14.76 5.17
N LEU A 15 -33.92 -13.96 4.92
CA LEU A 15 -34.06 -13.24 3.65
C LEU A 15 -33.96 -11.72 3.82
N ARG A 16 -32.81 -11.25 4.32
CA ARG A 16 -32.39 -9.87 4.07
C ARG A 16 -31.42 -9.91 2.89
N PRO A 17 -31.67 -9.17 1.79
CA PRO A 17 -30.65 -9.04 0.76
C PRO A 17 -29.41 -8.41 1.40
N VAL A 18 -28.28 -9.12 1.32
CA VAL A 18 -26.97 -8.51 1.56
C VAL A 18 -26.87 -7.33 0.58
N PRO A 19 -26.48 -6.12 1.03
CA PRO A 19 -26.21 -5.06 0.07
C PRO A 19 -25.11 -5.57 -0.86
N THR A 20 -25.49 -5.94 -2.08
CA THR A 20 -24.55 -6.22 -3.16
C THR A 20 -23.89 -4.88 -3.44
N THR A 21 -22.73 -4.65 -2.81
CA THR A 21 -21.87 -3.51 -3.11
C THR A 21 -21.53 -3.64 -4.59
N ASP A 22 -22.20 -2.83 -5.40
CA ASP A 22 -22.01 -2.79 -6.83
C ASP A 22 -20.59 -2.33 -7.12
N LEU A 23 -19.72 -3.32 -7.39
CA LEU A 23 -18.30 -3.12 -7.65
C LEU A 23 -18.06 -2.26 -8.90
N SER A 24 -19.08 -2.09 -9.77
CA SER A 24 -18.99 -1.20 -10.93
C SER A 24 -18.90 0.29 -10.55
N LYS A 25 -19.33 0.66 -9.34
CA LYS A 25 -19.22 2.04 -8.81
C LYS A 25 -17.84 2.39 -8.25
N ILE A 26 -16.92 1.43 -8.22
CA ILE A 26 -15.53 1.64 -7.78
C ILE A 26 -14.70 2.23 -8.93
N GLN A 27 -15.17 2.17 -10.17
CA GLN A 27 -14.47 2.78 -11.29
C GLN A 27 -14.66 4.30 -11.21
N PRO A 28 -13.58 5.10 -11.04
CA PRO A 28 -13.69 6.53 -11.24
C PRO A 28 -13.82 6.75 -12.75
N THR A 29 -15.05 6.83 -13.26
CA THR A 29 -15.29 7.48 -14.55
C THR A 29 -14.99 8.96 -14.36
N ALA A 30 -13.71 9.32 -14.52
CA ALA A 30 -13.24 10.68 -14.37
C ALA A 30 -13.63 11.49 -15.62
N THR A 31 -14.90 11.87 -15.67
CA THR A 31 -15.43 12.82 -16.67
C THR A 31 -14.98 14.26 -16.36
N ASP A 32 -14.42 14.50 -15.17
CA ASP A 32 -13.92 15.78 -14.69
C ASP A 32 -12.38 15.88 -14.85
N PRO A 33 -11.86 16.83 -15.64
CA PRO A 33 -10.43 17.07 -15.80
C PRO A 33 -9.69 17.33 -14.48
N GLU A 34 -10.32 17.98 -13.50
CA GLU A 34 -9.68 18.22 -12.20
C GLU A 34 -9.53 16.92 -11.40
N ALA A 35 -10.51 16.02 -11.49
CA ALA A 35 -10.44 14.71 -10.86
C ALA A 35 -9.30 13.85 -11.43
N VAL A 36 -9.10 13.86 -12.75
CA VAL A 36 -7.99 13.16 -13.41
C VAL A 36 -6.64 13.68 -12.90
N GLU A 37 -6.48 14.99 -12.76
CA GLU A 37 -5.22 15.57 -12.31
C GLU A 37 -4.92 15.27 -10.83
N ARG A 38 -5.95 15.30 -9.96
CA ARG A 38 -5.81 14.85 -8.56
C ARG A 38 -5.37 13.38 -8.48
N ILE A 39 -5.96 12.53 -9.31
CA ILE A 39 -5.60 11.11 -9.38
C ILE A 39 -4.15 10.93 -9.84
N ARG A 40 -3.73 11.64 -10.90
CA ARG A 40 -2.35 11.61 -11.40
C ARG A 40 -1.34 12.07 -10.36
N THR A 41 -1.64 13.19 -9.69
CA THR A 41 -0.81 13.72 -8.60
C THR A 41 -0.68 12.70 -7.47
N ARG A 42 -1.80 12.12 -7.04
CA ARG A 42 -1.80 11.11 -5.96
C ARG A 42 -1.06 9.84 -6.35
N ALA A 43 -1.19 9.39 -7.59
CA ALA A 43 -0.46 8.23 -8.10
C ALA A 43 1.05 8.49 -8.08
N LYS A 44 1.49 9.67 -8.54
CA LYS A 44 2.90 10.07 -8.51
C LYS A 44 3.45 10.08 -7.07
N GLU A 45 2.80 10.79 -6.15
CA GLU A 45 3.22 10.84 -4.74
C GLU A 45 3.30 9.46 -4.09
N THR A 46 2.33 8.59 -4.41
CA THR A 46 2.27 7.24 -3.85
C THR A 46 3.40 6.38 -4.38
N ALA A 47 3.69 6.49 -5.68
CA ALA A 47 4.79 5.79 -6.30
C ALA A 47 6.16 6.26 -5.80
N GLU A 48 6.38 7.57 -5.65
CA GLU A 48 7.59 8.13 -5.04
C GLU A 48 7.76 7.65 -3.59
N LYS A 49 6.68 7.62 -2.81
CA LYS A 49 6.73 7.10 -1.43
C LYS A 49 7.08 5.62 -1.39
N PHE A 50 6.53 4.83 -2.31
CA PHE A 50 6.85 3.40 -2.42
C PHE A 50 8.33 3.20 -2.76
N GLU A 51 8.83 3.89 -3.78
CA GLU A 51 10.25 3.82 -4.16
C GLU A 51 11.16 4.26 -3.00
N GLY A 52 10.76 5.29 -2.26
CA GLY A 52 11.47 5.72 -1.06
C GLY A 52 11.60 4.61 -0.02
N GLN A 53 10.51 3.90 0.29
CA GLN A 53 10.55 2.76 1.23
C GLN A 53 11.34 1.58 0.69
N PHE A 54 11.21 1.29 -0.61
CA PHE A 54 12.01 0.25 -1.26
C PHE A 54 13.51 0.55 -1.12
N LEU A 55 13.94 1.78 -1.42
CA LEU A 55 15.33 2.20 -1.26
C LEU A 55 15.77 2.16 0.21
N SER A 56 14.93 2.56 1.16
CA SER A 56 15.21 2.43 2.59
C SER A 56 15.53 0.98 2.97
N PHE A 57 14.72 0.02 2.52
CA PHE A 57 14.97 -1.40 2.77
C PHE A 57 16.28 -1.88 2.12
N MET A 58 16.54 -1.50 0.88
CA MET A 58 17.79 -1.84 0.20
C MET A 58 19.01 -1.30 0.95
N PHE A 59 18.94 -0.05 1.45
CA PHE A 59 20.02 0.51 2.25
C PHE A 59 20.18 -0.20 3.58
N GLN A 60 19.09 -0.57 4.26
CA GLN A 60 19.16 -1.37 5.48
C GLN A 60 19.88 -2.69 5.25
N GLN A 61 19.53 -3.43 4.19
CA GLN A 61 20.20 -4.69 3.81
C GLN A 61 21.70 -4.49 3.51
N MET A 62 22.08 -3.38 2.88
CA MET A 62 23.50 -3.05 2.65
C MET A 62 24.29 -2.85 3.95
N PHE A 63 23.65 -2.31 5.00
CA PHE A 63 24.29 -2.09 6.29
C PHE A 63 24.18 -3.27 7.27
N GLU A 64 23.23 -4.18 7.07
CA GLU A 64 23.04 -5.37 7.92
C GLU A 64 24.25 -6.31 7.88
N GLY A 65 24.97 -6.35 6.76
CA GLY A 65 26.23 -7.09 6.62
C GLY A 65 27.49 -6.35 7.15
N VAL A 66 27.37 -5.08 7.52
CA VAL A 66 28.49 -4.28 8.05
C VAL A 66 28.55 -4.47 9.55
N LYS A 67 29.43 -5.37 10.00
CA LYS A 67 29.65 -5.58 11.44
C LYS A 67 30.27 -4.32 12.06
N THR A 68 29.63 -3.80 13.10
CA THR A 68 30.15 -2.69 13.92
C THR A 68 31.10 -3.26 14.97
N ASP A 69 32.20 -3.89 14.53
CA ASP A 69 33.15 -4.64 15.38
C ASP A 69 34.18 -3.74 16.08
N GLY A 70 33.74 -2.59 16.62
CA GLY A 70 34.61 -1.66 17.33
C GLY A 70 34.21 -1.50 18.80
N PRO A 71 35.15 -1.23 19.73
CA PRO A 71 34.82 -0.96 21.14
C PRO A 71 33.91 0.26 21.38
N PHE A 72 33.65 1.06 20.34
CA PHE A 72 32.72 2.20 20.32
C PHE A 72 31.62 2.06 19.24
N GLY A 73 31.50 0.89 18.60
CA GLY A 73 30.53 0.61 17.55
C GLY A 73 29.54 -0.46 17.97
N GLY A 74 28.31 -0.34 17.50
CA GLY A 74 27.22 -1.24 17.84
C GLY A 74 26.45 -0.81 19.08
N GLY A 75 25.16 -1.14 19.09
CA GLY A 75 24.22 -0.83 20.16
C GLY A 75 22.87 -0.39 19.63
N HIS A 76 21.83 -0.52 20.46
CA HIS A 76 20.45 -0.24 20.08
C HIS A 76 20.23 1.22 19.63
N GLY A 77 20.95 2.17 20.21
CA GLY A 77 20.89 3.58 19.80
C GLY A 77 21.47 3.82 18.40
N GLU A 78 22.57 3.15 18.07
CA GLU A 78 23.17 3.23 16.73
C GLU A 78 22.27 2.55 15.69
N GLU A 79 21.67 1.41 16.01
CA GLU A 79 20.73 0.70 15.15
C GLU A 79 19.51 1.57 14.80
N MET A 80 18.91 2.21 15.81
CA MET A 80 17.79 3.14 15.62
C MET A 80 18.21 4.35 14.79
N PHE A 81 19.36 4.96 15.07
CA PHE A 81 19.87 6.09 14.30
C PHE A 81 20.13 5.71 12.83
N ARG A 82 20.75 4.55 12.61
CA ARG A 82 21.01 4.00 11.28
C ARG A 82 19.73 3.76 10.51
N SER A 83 18.70 3.18 11.15
CA SER A 83 17.38 3.00 10.54
C SER A 83 16.79 4.33 10.07
N LEU A 84 16.79 5.35 10.92
CA LEU A 84 16.31 6.69 10.57
C LEU A 84 17.13 7.33 9.43
N MET A 85 18.45 7.15 9.45
CA MET A 85 19.35 7.65 8.40
C MET A 85 19.07 6.97 7.05
N THR A 86 18.95 5.65 7.03
CA THR A 86 18.62 4.89 5.81
C THR A 86 17.26 5.27 5.26
N ASP A 87 16.27 5.53 6.12
CA ASP A 87 14.95 5.96 5.69
C ASP A 87 14.96 7.38 5.10
N ALA A 88 15.68 8.31 5.72
CA ALA A 88 15.87 9.64 5.18
C ALA A 88 16.60 9.60 3.82
N MET A 89 17.61 8.74 3.69
CA MET A 89 18.35 8.56 2.44
C MET A 89 17.47 7.99 1.33
N GLY A 90 16.70 6.94 1.61
CA GLY A 90 15.73 6.36 0.66
C GLY A 90 14.73 7.39 0.15
N LYS A 91 14.12 8.15 1.07
CA LYS A 91 13.16 9.22 0.73
C LYS A 91 13.79 10.34 -0.11
N GLN A 92 15.00 10.78 0.23
CA GLN A 92 15.69 11.84 -0.53
C GLN A 92 16.10 11.37 -1.92
N MET A 93 16.55 10.11 -2.04
CA MET A 93 16.91 9.53 -3.33
C MET A 93 15.70 9.40 -4.25
N ALA A 94 14.57 8.88 -3.75
CA ALA A 94 13.32 8.80 -4.52
C ALA A 94 12.86 10.19 -5.00
N LYS A 95 12.89 11.21 -4.12
CA LYS A 95 12.53 12.60 -4.49
C LYS A 95 13.40 13.21 -5.59
N LYS A 96 14.66 12.81 -5.71
CA LYS A 96 15.59 13.32 -6.73
C LYS A 96 15.55 12.57 -8.06
N GLY A 97 14.64 11.59 -8.20
CA GLY A 97 14.49 10.78 -9.42
C GLY A 97 14.81 9.30 -9.22
N GLY A 98 15.27 8.90 -8.03
CA GLY A 98 15.35 7.49 -7.61
C GLY A 98 16.07 6.59 -8.61
N ILE A 99 15.48 5.40 -8.82
CA ILE A 99 15.94 4.38 -9.77
C ILE A 99 14.95 4.18 -10.92
N GLY A 100 13.91 5.01 -11.01
CA GLY A 100 12.84 4.93 -12.01
C GLY A 100 11.73 3.91 -11.68
N LEU A 101 11.71 3.38 -10.46
CA LEU A 101 10.67 2.46 -10.02
C LEU A 101 9.33 3.20 -9.82
N ALA A 102 9.39 4.43 -9.31
CA ALA A 102 8.21 5.28 -9.12
C ALA A 102 7.44 5.49 -10.44
N ASP A 103 8.12 5.75 -11.55
CA ASP A 103 7.48 5.97 -12.85
C ASP A 103 6.72 4.73 -13.33
N THR A 104 7.29 3.54 -13.10
CA THR A 104 6.66 2.26 -13.49
C THR A 104 5.42 2.01 -12.67
N ILE A 105 5.49 2.20 -11.35
CA ILE A 105 4.35 2.02 -10.45
C ILE A 105 3.25 3.02 -10.76
N GLN A 106 3.60 4.29 -10.98
CA GLN A 106 2.63 5.32 -11.35
C GLN A 106 1.87 4.93 -12.62
N ARG A 107 2.57 4.44 -13.66
CA ARG A 107 1.92 3.98 -14.89
C ARG A 107 0.93 2.84 -14.64
N GLU A 108 1.33 1.83 -13.86
CA GLU A 108 0.43 0.71 -13.54
C GLU A 108 -0.78 1.14 -12.69
N MET A 109 -0.58 2.06 -11.73
CA MET A 109 -1.68 2.63 -10.95
C MET A 109 -2.70 3.38 -11.84
N LEU A 110 -2.21 4.15 -12.82
CA LEU A 110 -3.07 4.88 -13.75
C LEU A 110 -3.79 3.93 -14.72
N LYS A 111 -3.14 2.86 -15.19
CA LYS A 111 -3.79 1.80 -15.99
C LYS A 111 -4.94 1.14 -15.24
N MET A 112 -4.74 0.79 -13.97
CA MET A 112 -5.79 0.21 -13.12
C MET A 112 -6.99 1.15 -12.93
N GLN A 113 -6.77 2.46 -13.04
CA GLN A 113 -7.80 3.49 -12.93
C GLN A 113 -8.42 3.85 -14.29
N GLY A 114 -7.97 3.23 -15.38
CA GLY A 114 -8.46 3.48 -16.75
C GLY A 114 -7.97 4.79 -17.35
N LEU A 115 -6.85 5.34 -16.87
CA LEU A 115 -6.33 6.67 -17.23
C LEU A 115 -5.15 6.66 -18.22
N THR A 116 -4.92 5.55 -18.91
CA THR A 116 -3.86 5.38 -19.94
C THR A 116 -4.24 4.32 -20.95
#